data_AF-A0A8S3FJM4-F1
#
_entry.id   AF-A0A8S3FJM4-F1
#
_cell.length_a   1.000
_cell.length_b   1.000
_cell.length_c   1.000
_cell.angle_alpha   90.00
_cell.angle_beta   90.00
_cell.angle_gamma   90.00
#
_symmetry.space_group_name_H-M   'P 1'
#
loop_
_entity.id
_entity.type
_entity.pdbx_description
1 polymer ?
#
loop_
_entity_poly.entity_id
_entity_poly.type
_entity_poly.pdbx_seq_one_letter_code
_entity_poly.pdbx_strand_id
1 'polypeptide(L)'
;AVQASLILSTTSINTIIKANNNEDDESHESNVIYKRTVQLSAIEVKTGEGNENVLFCERAKLHRFDSAANQMKERSIGEMKILQHQTTNRFRILMRREQLLK
;
A
#
# COMPACT_ATOMS: atom_id res chain seq x y z
N ALA A 1 -26.96 19.58 -12.42
CA ALA A 1 -27.66 18.46 -13.10
C ALA A 1 -26.59 17.61 -13.79
N VAL A 2 -26.27 16.42 -13.26
CA VAL A 2 -26.76 15.09 -13.73
C VAL A 2 -26.18 14.82 -15.13
N GLN A 3 -25.29 13.86 -15.43
CA GLN A 3 -25.27 12.39 -15.23
C GLN A 3 -23.84 11.90 -15.64
N ALA A 4 -23.16 10.96 -14.95
CA ALA A 4 -23.06 9.51 -15.26
C ALA A 4 -22.63 9.19 -16.72
N SER A 5 -21.90 8.14 -17.11
CA SER A 5 -21.14 7.00 -16.58
C SER A 5 -20.79 6.16 -17.84
N LEU A 6 -19.66 5.41 -17.86
CA LEU A 6 -19.40 4.10 -18.51
C LEU A 6 -20.03 3.81 -19.92
N ILE A 7 -19.38 3.24 -20.97
CA ILE A 7 -18.74 1.91 -21.09
C ILE A 7 -18.07 1.76 -22.49
N LEU A 8 -17.13 0.81 -22.58
CA LEU A 8 -16.81 -0.10 -23.71
C LEU A 8 -15.73 0.28 -24.75
N SER A 9 -14.59 -0.42 -24.70
CA SER A 9 -14.14 -1.29 -25.81
C SER A 9 -12.94 -2.15 -25.41
N THR A 10 -13.24 -3.31 -24.82
CA THR A 10 -12.33 -4.42 -24.54
C THR A 10 -11.88 -5.18 -25.80
N THR A 11 -11.88 -4.53 -26.96
CA THR A 11 -11.64 -5.15 -28.27
C THR A 11 -10.19 -5.60 -28.46
N SER A 12 -9.23 -4.99 -27.77
CA SER A 12 -7.80 -5.20 -28.03
C SER A 12 -7.20 -6.49 -27.45
N ILE A 13 -7.93 -7.27 -26.64
CA ILE A 13 -7.35 -8.44 -25.95
C ILE A 13 -7.48 -9.74 -26.77
N ASN A 14 -8.45 -9.86 -27.68
CA ASN A 14 -8.77 -11.15 -28.31
C ASN A 14 -7.92 -11.52 -29.54
N THR A 15 -7.04 -10.65 -30.05
CA THR A 15 -6.33 -10.90 -31.32
C THR A 15 -5.04 -11.69 -31.15
N ILE A 16 -4.45 -11.79 -29.95
CA ILE A 16 -3.11 -12.38 -29.77
C ILE A 16 -3.15 -13.93 -29.66
N ILE A 17 -4.33 -14.55 -29.49
CA ILE A 17 -4.41 -15.99 -29.15
C ILE A 17 -4.52 -16.92 -30.39
N LYS A 18 -4.54 -16.43 -31.63
CA LYS A 18 -4.63 -17.32 -32.81
C LYS A 18 -3.54 -17.09 -33.84
N ALA A 19 -2.32 -17.52 -33.54
CA ALA A 19 -1.39 -18.04 -34.54
C ALA A 19 -0.32 -18.92 -33.87
N ASN A 20 -0.15 -20.12 -34.42
CA ASN A 20 0.97 -21.05 -34.27
C ASN A 20 0.80 -22.20 -33.26
N ASN A 21 0.16 -23.27 -33.76
CA ASN A 21 0.46 -24.65 -33.38
C ASN A 21 1.76 -25.08 -34.07
N ASN A 22 2.74 -25.60 -33.33
CA ASN A 22 3.28 -26.95 -33.52
C ASN A 22 4.47 -27.27 -32.59
N GLU A 23 4.35 -28.46 -31.98
CA GLU A 23 5.36 -29.46 -31.58
C GLU A 23 6.14 -29.30 -30.25
N ASP A 24 5.71 -30.15 -29.31
CA ASP A 24 6.47 -31.01 -28.38
C ASP A 24 7.47 -30.39 -27.39
N ASP A 25 6.98 -30.11 -26.18
CA ASP A 25 7.71 -30.37 -24.94
C ASP A 25 6.71 -30.80 -23.85
N GLU A 26 6.80 -32.05 -23.42
CA GLU A 26 5.93 -32.66 -22.40
C GLU A 26 6.37 -32.18 -21.00
N SER A 27 6.24 -30.88 -20.76
CA SER A 27 6.28 -30.30 -19.43
C SER A 27 4.88 -30.39 -18.84
N HIS A 28 4.69 -31.24 -17.83
CA HIS A 28 3.50 -31.22 -17.00
C HIS A 28 3.43 -29.89 -16.21
N GLU A 29 3.06 -28.79 -16.88
CA GLU A 29 2.54 -27.62 -16.20
C GLU A 29 1.18 -28.00 -15.64
N SER A 30 1.18 -28.43 -14.38
CA SER A 30 -0.03 -28.46 -13.58
C SER A 30 -0.59 -27.04 -13.57
N ASN A 31 -1.59 -26.78 -14.42
CA ASN A 31 -2.37 -25.56 -14.43
C ASN A 31 -3.20 -25.53 -13.12
N VAL A 32 -2.55 -25.20 -12.01
CA VAL A 32 -3.19 -25.07 -10.70
C VAL A 32 -3.97 -23.75 -10.71
N ILE A 33 -5.27 -23.86 -10.99
CA ILE A 33 -6.18 -22.72 -10.91
C ILE A 33 -6.54 -22.49 -9.44
N TYR A 34 -5.87 -21.51 -8.82
CA TYR A 34 -6.21 -21.06 -7.47
C TYR A 34 -7.50 -20.23 -7.50
N LYS A 35 -8.61 -20.85 -7.09
CA LYS A 35 -9.85 -20.11 -6.81
C LYS A 35 -9.63 -19.26 -5.56
N ARG A 36 -9.85 -17.94 -5.64
CA ARG A 36 -9.82 -17.07 -4.45
C ARG A 36 -10.79 -17.59 -3.39
N THR A 37 -10.26 -18.03 -2.25
CA THR A 37 -11.05 -18.56 -1.14
C THR A 37 -11.83 -17.48 -0.40
N VAL A 38 -11.44 -16.19 -0.53
CA VAL A 38 -12.06 -15.08 0.20
C VAL A 38 -12.24 -13.86 -0.71
N GLN A 39 -13.45 -13.30 -0.74
CA GLN A 39 -13.72 -11.96 -1.25
C GLN A 39 -13.75 -10.99 -0.06
N LEU A 40 -12.81 -10.04 -0.03
CA LEU A 40 -12.81 -8.96 0.94
C LEU A 40 -13.67 -7.80 0.42
N SER A 41 -14.59 -7.31 1.26
CA SER A 41 -15.30 -6.07 0.99
C SER A 41 -14.35 -4.87 1.14
N ALA A 42 -14.58 -3.82 0.36
CA ALA A 42 -13.86 -2.57 0.53
C ALA A 42 -14.21 -1.96 1.90
N ILE A 43 -13.19 -1.56 2.65
CA ILE A 43 -13.34 -0.91 3.96
C ILE A 43 -12.77 0.49 3.87
N GLU A 44 -13.46 1.45 4.48
CA GLU A 44 -12.95 2.81 4.64
C GLU A 44 -11.74 2.81 5.58
N VAL A 45 -10.59 3.23 5.07
CA VAL A 45 -9.36 3.32 5.87
C VAL A 45 -9.30 4.68 6.57
N LYS A 46 -9.43 4.68 7.89
CA LYS A 46 -9.28 5.89 8.72
C LYS A 46 -7.84 6.02 9.20
N THR A 47 -7.24 7.19 8.99
CA THR A 47 -5.85 7.47 9.40
C THR A 47 -5.68 7.67 10.91
N GLY A 48 -6.76 8.00 11.62
CA GLY A 48 -6.73 8.34 13.04
C GLY A 48 -6.13 9.70 13.35
N GLU A 49 -5.96 10.56 12.33
CA GLU A 49 -5.34 11.90 12.42
C GLU A 49 -6.39 13.03 12.25
N GLY A 50 -7.68 12.71 12.13
CA GLY A 50 -8.72 13.68 11.70
C GLY A 50 -9.01 14.84 12.67
N ASN A 51 -8.63 14.72 13.95
CA ASN A 51 -8.85 15.76 14.97
C ASN A 51 -7.56 16.55 15.30
N GLU A 52 -6.57 16.48 14.42
CA GLU A 52 -5.23 17.00 14.68
C GLU A 52 -4.75 17.88 13.53
N ASN A 53 -4.04 18.96 13.89
CA ASN A 53 -3.37 19.83 12.95
C ASN A 53 -1.91 19.37 12.78
N VAL A 54 -1.46 19.28 11.53
CA VAL A 54 -0.07 18.95 11.20
C VAL A 54 0.75 20.24 11.27
N LEU A 55 1.68 20.29 12.22
CA LEU A 55 2.57 21.46 12.40
C LEU A 55 3.91 21.28 11.71
N PHE A 56 4.31 20.02 11.52
CA PHE A 56 5.54 19.63 10.85
C PHE A 56 5.31 18.30 10.16
N CYS A 57 5.87 18.12 8.96
CA CYS A 57 5.84 16.87 8.23
C CYS A 57 7.05 16.81 7.31
N GLU A 58 8.05 16.01 7.67
CA GLU A 58 9.25 15.83 6.85
C GLU A 58 9.72 14.38 6.88
N ARG A 59 10.50 14.03 5.86
CA ARG A 59 11.15 12.73 5.78
C ARG A 59 12.28 12.63 6.81
N ALA A 60 12.30 11.54 7.58
CA ALA A 60 13.31 11.29 8.58
C ALA A 60 13.70 9.82 8.69
N LYS A 61 14.82 9.55 9.36
CA LYS A 61 15.26 8.23 9.80
C LYS A 61 15.29 8.19 11.33
N LEU A 62 14.53 7.27 11.92
CA LEU A 62 14.48 7.06 13.36
C LEU A 62 15.45 5.96 13.76
N HIS A 63 16.31 6.29 14.73
CA HIS A 63 17.15 5.33 15.41
C HIS A 63 16.65 5.11 16.84
N ARG A 64 16.74 3.88 17.33
CA ARG A 64 16.50 3.52 18.72
C ARG A 64 17.82 3.06 19.33
N PHE A 65 18.19 3.64 20.46
CA PHE A 65 19.35 3.21 21.22
C PHE A 65 19.06 1.85 21.89
N ASP A 66 19.99 0.91 21.73
CA ASP A 66 20.01 -0.37 22.43
C ASP A 66 21.02 -0.28 23.58
N SER A 67 20.52 -0.27 24.82
CA SER A 67 21.35 -0.13 26.02
C SER A 67 22.20 -1.36 26.31
N ALA A 68 21.74 -2.56 25.94
CA ALA A 68 22.49 -3.79 26.17
C ALA A 68 23.70 -3.89 25.23
N ALA A 69 23.54 -3.44 23.99
CA ALA A 69 24.60 -3.44 22.98
C ALA A 69 25.34 -2.10 22.86
N ASN A 70 24.95 -1.08 23.65
CA ASN A 70 25.49 0.29 23.63
C ASN A 70 25.61 0.89 22.21
N GLN A 71 24.56 0.76 21.40
CA GLN A 71 24.59 1.19 19.99
C GLN A 71 23.23 1.71 19.49
N MET A 72 23.26 2.55 18.45
CA MET A 72 22.06 3.02 17.76
C MET A 72 21.60 1.99 16.71
N LYS A 73 20.37 1.51 16.80
CA LYS A 73 19.74 0.63 15.79
C LYS A 73 18.74 1.40 14.96
N GLU A 74 18.73 1.20 13.65
CA GLU A 74 17.70 1.77 12.79
C GLU A 74 16.32 1.18 13.15
N ARG A 75 15.31 2.04 13.29
CA ARG A 75 13.94 1.65 13.65
C ARG A 75 12.97 1.83 12.49
N SER A 76 13.02 2.97 11.80
CA SER A 76 12.13 3.30 10.69
C SER A 76 12.68 4.42 9.81
N ILE A 77 12.30 4.40 8.54
CA ILE A 77 12.49 5.51 7.59
C ILE A 77 11.11 5.87 7.04
N GLY A 78 10.78 7.16 7.02
CA GLY A 78 9.51 7.67 6.50
C GLY A 78 9.17 9.07 6.99
N GLU A 79 7.92 9.48 6.82
CA GLU A 79 7.45 10.79 7.25
C GLU A 79 7.30 10.86 8.77
N MET A 80 7.95 11.85 9.38
CA MET A 80 7.78 12.25 10.77
C MET A 80 6.89 13.48 10.83
N LYS A 81 5.81 13.38 11.59
CA LYS A 81 4.85 14.46 11.83
C LYS A 81 4.87 14.92 13.28
N ILE A 82 4.75 16.23 13.48
CA ILE A 82 4.33 16.81 14.76
C ILE A 82 2.87 17.22 14.62
N LEU A 83 2.03 16.65 15.47
CA LEU A 83 0.58 16.79 15.44
C LEU A 83 0.11 17.50 16.70
N GLN A 84 -0.85 18.42 16.57
CA GLN A 84 -1.53 19.07 17.68
C GLN A 84 -3.02 18.74 17.64
N HIS A 85 -3.55 18.16 18.71
CA HIS A 85 -4.97 17.90 18.85
C HIS A 85 -5.75 19.21 18.95
N GLN A 86 -6.77 19.38 18.09
CA GLN A 86 -7.48 20.64 17.88
C GLN A 86 -8.18 21.18 19.13
N THR A 87 -8.78 20.31 19.94
CA THR A 87 -9.50 20.72 21.16
C THR A 87 -8.64 20.73 22.43
N THR A 88 -7.82 19.70 22.65
CA THR A 88 -7.02 19.56 23.88
C THR A 88 -5.68 20.29 23.83
N ASN A 89 -5.27 20.79 22.66
CA ASN A 89 -3.94 21.37 22.42
C ASN A 89 -2.78 20.45 22.82
N ARG A 90 -3.02 19.14 22.89
CA ARG A 90 -1.97 18.16 23.15
C ARG A 90 -1.17 17.87 21.90
N PHE A 91 0.14 17.73 22.07
CA PHE A 91 1.06 17.43 20.97
C PHE A 91 1.46 15.95 21.00
N ARG A 92 1.67 15.37 19.82
CA ARG A 92 2.32 14.06 19.66
C ARG A 92 3.20 14.04 18.42
N ILE A 93 4.20 13.15 18.45
CA ILE A 93 4.98 12.81 17.27
C ILE A 93 4.40 11.52 16.69
N LEU A 94 4.14 11.52 15.38
CA LEU A 94 3.71 10.34 14.64
C LEU A 94 4.73 10.09 13.52
N MET A 95 5.25 8.87 13.43
CA MET A 95 6.10 8.46 12.32
C MET A 95 5.64 7.12 11.78
N ARG A 96 5.43 7.04 10.47
CA ARG A 96 5.10 5.78 9.77
C ARG A 96 6.25 5.43 8.85
N ARG A 97 6.50 4.13 8.68
CA ARG A 97 7.44 3.66 7.65
C ARG A 97 6.84 3.93 6.29
N GLU A 98 7.69 4.22 5.31
CA GLU A 98 7.25 4.20 3.92
C GLU A 98 6.68 2.85 3.54
N GLN A 99 5.56 2.88 2.81
CA GLN A 99 5.06 1.71 2.13
C GLN A 99 5.80 1.57 0.82
N LEU A 100 6.48 0.44 0.62
CA LEU A 100 6.89 0.02 -0.71
C LEU A 100 5.63 -0.48 -1.43
N LEU A 101 4.97 0.38 -2.19
CA LEU A 101 3.94 -0.04 -3.14
C LEU A 101 4.66 -0.79 -4.28
N LYS A 102 4.50 -2.11 -4.32
CA LYS A 102 4.91 -2.99 -5.43
C LYS A 102 3.66 -3.52 -6.14
#